data_AF-A0A538Q4L9-F1
#
_entry.id   AF-A0A538Q4L9-F1
#
_cell.length_a   1.000
_cell.length_b   1.000
_cell.length_c   1.000
_cell.angle_alpha   90.00
_cell.angle_beta   90.00
_cell.angle_gamma   90.00
#
_symmetry.space_group_name_H-M   'P 1'
#
loop_
_entity.id
_entity.type
_entity.pdbx_description
1 polymer ?
#
loop_
_entity_poly.entity_id
_entity_poly.type
_entity_poly.pdbx_seq_one_letter_code
_entity_poly.pdbx_strand_id
1 'polypeptide(L)'
;MVRKRRNDERGDGGPGGLDRVLGVLDAAPAGLHDVAPAAAQLPSGLPPPLIDLYARCDGLRLFLDSVEVHPSAEVEARDGRWVFGELEGEELVIDERGRIWRNDESLDDLVCEGTRLERWLAGIVEALDLLYDADGEFADGVFDDDGELVPAVGERQLRAQLRRDPDAAGPRWRLGHALLAQDQIAEGRAELEAAVAAEPGFAWAWLDLARVSERLGELPGAVDEARAAAEAATAGHHPQAGYFHAQLARLAGLAGDDATRAAAARRAAELAPALKAAQLDGARDSLAAGDLTSARGLLDLLRAVWPRDLEVLELAGKV
;
A
#
# COMPACT_ATOMS: atom_id res chain seq x y z
N MET A 1 23.16 55.13 -13.89
CA MET A 1 21.96 54.67 -13.16
C MET A 1 22.00 53.15 -13.14
N VAL A 2 22.69 52.58 -12.15
CA VAL A 2 22.98 51.13 -12.06
C VAL A 2 22.01 50.53 -11.05
N ARG A 3 21.14 49.62 -11.52
CA ARG A 3 20.19 48.89 -10.66
C ARG A 3 20.95 47.85 -9.84
N LYS A 4 21.03 48.08 -8.53
CA LYS A 4 21.56 47.14 -7.54
C LYS A 4 20.55 45.99 -7.39
N ARG A 5 20.90 44.78 -7.86
CA ARG A 5 20.15 43.56 -7.54
C ARG A 5 20.32 43.31 -6.04
N ARG A 6 19.21 43.23 -5.29
CA ARG A 6 19.18 42.71 -3.92
C ARG A 6 19.33 41.19 -4.02
N ASN A 7 20.40 40.66 -3.43
CA ASN A 7 20.54 39.26 -3.10
C ASN A 7 19.50 38.96 -2.01
N ASP A 8 18.50 38.14 -2.32
CA ASP A 8 17.71 37.45 -1.30
C ASP A 8 18.53 36.23 -0.86
N GLU A 9 19.51 36.48 0.03
CA GLU A 9 20.05 35.45 0.92
C GLU A 9 19.09 35.37 2.11
N ARG A 10 18.05 34.54 1.98
CA ARG A 10 17.40 33.94 3.15
C ARG A 10 17.95 32.52 3.25
N GLY A 11 19.07 32.39 3.95
CA GLY A 11 19.49 31.11 4.48
C GLY A 11 18.44 30.63 5.47
N ASP A 12 17.81 29.51 5.13
CA ASP A 12 16.92 28.77 6.02
C ASP A 12 17.78 28.11 7.10
N GLY A 13 18.00 28.84 8.21
CA GLY A 13 18.88 28.46 9.31
C GLY A 13 18.22 27.59 10.38
N GLY A 14 17.18 26.83 10.02
CA GLY A 14 16.56 25.83 10.89
C GLY A 14 17.14 24.42 10.65
N PRO A 15 17.05 23.49 11.61
CA PRO A 15 17.38 22.09 11.37
C PRO A 15 16.54 21.54 10.20
N GLY A 16 17.17 20.75 9.33
CA GLY A 16 16.52 20.13 8.18
C GLY A 16 15.37 19.20 8.59
N GLY A 17 14.63 18.68 7.60
CA GLY A 17 13.53 17.73 7.85
C GLY A 17 13.95 16.55 8.73
N LEU A 18 15.04 15.87 8.36
CA LEU A 18 15.59 14.74 9.12
C LEU A 18 16.15 15.15 10.49
N ASP A 19 16.83 16.29 10.59
CA ASP A 19 17.38 16.77 11.88
C ASP A 19 16.27 16.96 12.92
N ARG A 20 15.08 17.41 12.50
CA ARG A 20 13.92 17.50 13.39
C ARG A 20 13.39 16.14 13.82
N VAL A 21 13.37 15.17 12.90
CA VAL A 21 12.90 13.81 13.21
C VAL A 21 13.84 13.13 14.19
N LEU A 22 15.15 13.19 13.94
CA LEU A 22 16.17 12.63 14.84
C LEU A 22 16.18 13.34 16.19
N GLY A 23 15.98 14.66 16.22
CA GLY A 23 15.85 15.39 17.48
C GLY A 23 14.61 15.02 18.31
N VAL A 24 13.52 14.58 17.67
CA VAL A 24 12.35 14.01 18.38
C VAL A 24 12.70 12.65 18.96
N LEU A 25 13.41 11.79 18.21
CA LEU A 25 13.88 10.50 18.70
C LEU A 25 14.84 10.68 19.89
N ASP A 26 15.85 11.53 19.79
CA ASP A 26 16.80 11.81 20.88
C ASP A 26 16.12 12.26 22.20
N ALA A 27 14.94 12.88 22.10
CA ALA A 27 14.15 13.33 23.25
C ALA A 27 13.16 12.26 23.77
N ALA A 28 12.93 11.18 23.03
CA ALA A 28 11.99 10.14 23.38
C ALA A 28 12.56 9.20 24.48
N PRO A 29 11.68 8.52 25.24
CA PRO A 29 12.10 7.55 26.25
C PRO A 29 13.08 6.48 25.71
N ALA A 30 14.05 6.12 26.54
CA ALA A 30 15.05 5.11 26.18
C ALA A 30 14.39 3.73 25.97
N GLY A 31 14.82 3.00 24.94
CA GLY A 31 14.31 1.66 24.61
C GLY A 31 13.18 1.64 23.57
N LEU A 32 12.63 2.79 23.18
CA LEU A 32 11.64 2.90 22.10
C LEU A 32 12.26 2.90 20.70
N HIS A 33 13.52 3.33 20.62
CA HIS A 33 14.28 3.41 19.39
C HIS A 33 15.78 3.20 19.67
N ASP A 34 16.50 2.81 18.63
CA ASP A 34 17.95 2.73 18.59
C ASP A 34 18.45 3.42 17.31
N VAL A 35 19.23 4.48 17.48
CA VAL A 35 19.78 5.26 16.36
C VAL A 35 21.29 5.06 16.35
N ALA A 36 21.80 4.38 15.32
CA ALA A 36 23.23 4.19 15.17
C ALA A 36 23.92 5.53 14.82
N PRO A 37 25.15 5.79 15.30
CA PRO A 37 25.91 6.97 14.91
C PRO A 37 26.07 7.09 13.39
N ALA A 38 26.23 8.31 12.89
CA ALA A 38 26.47 8.57 11.46
C ALA A 38 27.63 7.75 10.86
N ALA A 39 27.49 7.39 9.59
CA ALA A 39 28.48 6.60 8.87
C ALA A 39 29.79 7.39 8.70
N ALA A 40 30.91 6.81 9.11
CA ALA A 40 32.22 7.43 8.89
C ALA A 40 32.60 7.51 7.39
N GLN A 41 32.14 6.53 6.61
CA GLN A 41 32.33 6.43 5.17
C GLN A 41 31.09 5.79 4.54
N LEU A 42 30.55 6.41 3.50
CA LEU A 42 29.37 5.92 2.80
C LEU A 42 29.75 5.06 1.59
N PRO A 43 29.01 3.97 1.32
CA PRO A 43 29.10 3.25 0.05
C PRO A 43 28.87 4.18 -1.15
N SER A 44 29.53 3.86 -2.26
CA SER A 44 29.28 4.55 -3.53
C SER A 44 27.93 4.15 -4.12
N GLY A 45 27.30 5.08 -4.85
CA GLY A 45 26.06 4.79 -5.58
C GLY A 45 24.77 4.87 -4.76
N LEU A 46 24.83 5.29 -3.50
CA LEU A 46 23.63 5.65 -2.74
C LEU A 46 22.93 6.88 -3.35
N PRO A 47 21.59 6.92 -3.35
CA PRO A 47 20.84 8.08 -3.81
C PRO A 47 20.95 9.22 -2.78
N PRO A 48 20.79 10.50 -3.20
CA PRO A 48 20.94 11.64 -2.30
C PRO A 48 20.12 11.58 -0.99
N PRO A 49 18.86 11.07 -0.97
CA PRO A 49 18.11 10.93 0.28
C PRO A 49 18.76 9.98 1.29
N LEU A 50 19.33 8.86 0.84
CA LEU A 50 20.05 7.93 1.72
C LEU A 50 21.39 8.51 2.18
N ILE A 51 22.11 9.23 1.32
CA ILE A 51 23.33 9.94 1.72
C ILE A 51 23.01 10.94 2.85
N ASP A 52 21.90 11.67 2.74
CA ASP A 52 21.48 12.66 3.74
C ASP A 52 21.10 11.98 5.08
N LEU A 53 20.40 10.84 5.02
CA LEU A 53 20.08 10.03 6.20
C LEU A 53 21.34 9.48 6.88
N TYR A 54 22.19 8.78 6.12
CA TYR A 54 23.36 8.10 6.67
C TYR A 54 24.49 9.03 7.11
N ALA A 55 24.51 10.27 6.63
CA ALA A 55 25.35 11.33 7.18
C ALA A 55 24.94 11.75 8.62
N ARG A 56 23.77 11.32 9.10
CA ARG A 56 23.23 11.63 10.42
C ARG A 56 23.10 10.39 11.31
N CYS A 57 22.70 9.26 10.74
CA CYS A 57 22.59 7.98 11.46
C CYS A 57 22.83 6.79 10.52
N ASP A 58 23.70 5.84 10.89
CA ASP A 58 24.05 4.66 10.06
C ASP A 58 23.20 3.42 10.39
N GLY A 59 21.88 3.59 10.36
CA GLY A 59 20.91 2.60 10.77
C GLY A 59 20.03 3.09 11.91
N LEU A 60 18.80 2.59 11.94
CA LEU A 60 17.75 3.00 12.86
C LEU A 60 16.84 1.81 13.12
N ARG A 61 16.47 1.58 14.38
CA ARG A 61 15.39 0.66 14.74
C ARG A 61 14.37 1.40 15.56
N LEU A 62 13.11 1.33 15.16
CA LEU A 62 11.98 1.90 15.89
C LEU A 62 11.04 0.78 16.30
N PHE A 63 10.44 0.92 17.48
CA PHE A 63 9.26 0.15 17.88
C PHE A 63 9.47 -1.37 17.87
N LEU A 64 10.28 -1.90 18.80
CA LEU A 64 10.56 -3.35 18.88
C LEU A 64 10.88 -3.96 17.51
N ASP A 65 11.71 -3.27 16.75
CA ASP A 65 12.17 -3.68 15.41
C ASP A 65 11.05 -3.72 14.34
N SER A 66 9.93 -3.01 14.54
CA SER A 66 8.87 -2.93 13.52
C SER A 66 9.20 -1.98 12.37
N VAL A 67 10.11 -1.02 12.58
CA VAL A 67 10.72 -0.27 11.49
C VAL A 67 12.22 -0.42 11.65
N GLU A 68 12.85 -0.99 10.64
CA GLU A 68 14.30 -1.13 10.58
C GLU A 68 14.81 -0.37 9.37
N VAL A 69 15.83 0.46 9.58
CA VAL A 69 16.68 0.99 8.52
C VAL A 69 18.03 0.33 8.68
N HIS A 70 18.42 -0.43 7.67
CA HIS A 70 19.68 -1.16 7.66
C HIS A 70 20.87 -0.18 7.65
N PRO A 71 22.02 -0.58 8.23
CA PRO A 71 23.26 0.14 8.07
C PRO A 71 23.57 0.38 6.59
N SER A 72 24.19 1.51 6.26
CA SER A 72 24.49 1.88 4.87
C SER A 72 25.27 0.80 4.13
N ALA A 73 26.15 0.06 4.83
CA ALA A 73 26.94 -1.04 4.28
C ALA A 73 26.11 -2.24 3.80
N GLU A 74 24.87 -2.39 4.27
CA GLU A 74 23.96 -3.49 3.93
C GLU A 74 22.91 -3.07 2.89
N VAL A 75 22.94 -1.81 2.43
CA VAL A 75 22.01 -1.31 1.41
C VAL A 75 22.34 -1.92 0.05
N GLU A 76 21.36 -2.61 -0.53
CA GLU A 76 21.50 -3.29 -1.81
C GLU A 76 20.78 -2.54 -2.92
N ALA A 77 21.47 -2.25 -4.03
CA ALA A 77 20.86 -1.66 -5.21
C ALA A 77 20.23 -2.73 -6.13
N ARG A 78 18.94 -2.58 -6.46
CA ARG A 78 18.16 -3.46 -7.33
C ARG A 78 17.33 -2.62 -8.30
N ASP A 79 17.62 -2.73 -9.61
CA ASP A 79 16.83 -2.11 -10.69
C ASP A 79 16.49 -0.60 -10.50
N GLY A 80 17.46 0.19 -10.03
CA GLY A 80 17.29 1.64 -9.82
C GLY A 80 16.58 2.01 -8.51
N ARG A 81 16.46 1.03 -7.60
CA ARG A 81 16.00 1.20 -6.21
C ARG A 81 17.03 0.62 -5.25
N TRP A 82 16.91 0.97 -3.97
CA TRP A 82 17.79 0.52 -2.91
C TRP A 82 16.98 -0.10 -1.79
N VAL A 83 17.25 -1.36 -1.46
CA VAL A 83 16.73 -2.00 -0.25
C VAL A 83 17.47 -1.39 0.93
N PHE A 84 16.73 -0.71 1.80
CA PHE A 84 17.34 0.08 2.87
C PHE A 84 16.78 -0.24 4.25
N GLY A 85 15.79 -1.13 4.34
CA GLY A 85 15.10 -1.40 5.59
C GLY A 85 13.92 -2.33 5.46
N GLU A 86 13.16 -2.44 6.54
CA GLU A 86 11.95 -3.24 6.66
C GLU A 86 10.88 -2.47 7.46
N LEU A 87 9.60 -2.73 7.14
CA LEU A 87 8.44 -2.28 7.90
C LEU A 87 7.58 -3.50 8.19
N GLU A 88 7.44 -3.84 9.48
CA GLU A 88 6.68 -5.01 9.94
C GLU A 88 7.18 -6.32 9.31
N GLY A 89 8.50 -6.41 9.07
CA GLY A 89 9.15 -7.54 8.39
C GLY A 89 9.04 -7.55 6.87
N GLU A 90 8.35 -6.58 6.27
CA GLU A 90 8.26 -6.44 4.81
C GLU A 90 9.34 -5.50 4.26
N GLU A 91 10.00 -5.90 3.16
CA GLU A 91 11.12 -5.17 2.57
C GLU A 91 10.72 -3.74 2.15
N LEU A 92 11.53 -2.76 2.57
CA LEU A 92 11.43 -1.37 2.11
C LEU A 92 12.51 -1.06 1.07
N VAL A 93 12.06 -0.51 -0.05
CA VAL A 93 12.93 0.01 -1.09
C VAL A 93 12.71 1.50 -1.32
N ILE A 94 13.79 2.24 -1.57
CA ILE A 94 13.75 3.66 -1.90
C ILE A 94 14.19 3.87 -3.35
N ASP A 95 13.56 4.80 -4.07
CA ASP A 95 13.98 5.19 -5.42
C ASP A 95 14.92 6.40 -5.41
N GLU A 96 15.47 6.75 -6.59
CA GLU A 96 16.40 7.89 -6.74
C GLU A 96 15.83 9.24 -6.27
N ARG A 97 14.49 9.38 -6.27
CA ARG A 97 13.78 10.60 -5.88
C ARG A 97 13.46 10.62 -4.39
N GLY A 98 13.70 9.51 -3.69
CA GLY A 98 13.42 9.35 -2.28
C GLY A 98 12.02 8.88 -1.96
N ARG A 99 11.26 8.37 -2.94
CA ARG A 99 9.99 7.68 -2.65
C ARG A 99 10.28 6.33 -2.05
N ILE A 100 9.48 5.93 -1.08
CA ILE A 100 9.59 4.66 -0.38
C ILE A 100 8.47 3.75 -0.85
N TRP A 101 8.83 2.50 -1.08
CA TRP A 101 7.95 1.44 -1.50
C TRP A 101 8.13 0.25 -0.57
N ARG A 102 7.02 -0.34 -0.13
CA ARG A 102 6.99 -1.59 0.62
C ARG A 102 6.63 -2.73 -0.32
N ASN A 103 7.36 -3.83 -0.22
CA ASN A 103 6.98 -5.08 -0.87
C ASN A 103 5.90 -5.75 -0.03
N ASP A 104 4.63 -5.45 -0.33
CA ASP A 104 3.50 -5.96 0.44
C ASP A 104 3.21 -7.39 -0.01
N GLU A 105 3.59 -8.37 0.81
CA GLU A 105 3.52 -9.79 0.47
C GLU A 105 2.07 -10.24 0.28
N SER A 106 1.14 -9.63 1.01
CA SER A 106 -0.28 -9.94 0.93
C SER A 106 -0.89 -9.56 -0.43
N LEU A 107 -0.33 -8.52 -1.05
CA LEU A 107 -0.78 -7.99 -2.34
C LEU A 107 0.06 -8.53 -3.51
N ASP A 108 1.25 -9.08 -3.24
CA ASP A 108 2.26 -9.42 -4.25
C ASP A 108 2.57 -8.19 -5.14
N ASP A 109 2.71 -7.03 -4.50
CA ASP A 109 2.86 -5.72 -5.15
C ASP A 109 3.79 -4.77 -4.37
N LEU A 110 4.34 -3.76 -5.07
CA LEU A 110 5.12 -2.69 -4.48
C LEU A 110 4.23 -1.47 -4.20
N VAL A 111 3.94 -1.23 -2.93
CA VAL A 111 3.04 -0.18 -2.47
C VAL A 111 3.83 1.05 -2.04
N CYS A 112 3.44 2.25 -2.50
CA CYS A 112 4.11 3.48 -2.11
C CYS A 112 3.77 3.88 -0.66
N GLU A 113 4.70 3.66 0.26
CA GLU A 113 4.58 4.04 1.68
C GLU A 113 4.90 5.52 1.94
N GLY A 114 5.68 6.14 1.06
CA GLY A 114 6.08 7.54 1.22
C GLY A 114 6.53 8.17 -0.08
N THR A 115 6.21 9.45 -0.26
CA THR A 115 6.67 10.24 -1.41
C THR A 115 8.06 10.83 -1.20
N ARG A 116 8.47 10.99 0.06
CA ARG A 116 9.81 11.44 0.45
C ARG A 116 10.26 10.80 1.77
N LEU A 117 11.50 10.30 1.81
CA LEU A 117 12.12 9.67 2.98
C LEU A 117 11.86 10.40 4.29
N GLU A 118 12.11 11.71 4.36
CA GLU A 118 11.97 12.43 5.62
C GLU A 118 10.52 12.72 6.00
N ARG A 119 9.59 12.77 5.03
CA ARG A 119 8.15 12.88 5.31
C ARG A 119 7.60 11.58 5.84
N TRP A 120 7.97 10.47 5.21
CA TRP A 120 7.64 9.12 5.68
C TRP A 120 8.15 8.91 7.10
N LEU A 121 9.45 9.14 7.35
CA LEU A 121 10.02 8.91 8.67
C LEU A 121 9.39 9.82 9.74
N ALA A 122 9.12 11.09 9.41
CA ALA A 122 8.38 11.98 10.31
C ALA A 122 6.96 11.46 10.60
N GLY A 123 6.28 10.91 9.59
CA GLY A 123 4.94 10.33 9.70
C GLY A 123 4.94 9.07 10.57
N ILE A 124 5.94 8.21 10.41
CA ILE A 124 6.14 7.02 11.24
C ILE A 124 6.37 7.44 12.70
N VAL A 125 7.31 8.36 12.97
CA VAL A 125 7.56 8.84 14.34
C VAL A 125 6.32 9.48 14.96
N GLU A 126 5.53 10.25 14.21
CA GLU A 126 4.28 10.82 14.74
C GLU A 126 3.18 9.76 14.96
N ALA A 127 3.13 8.71 14.13
CA ALA A 127 2.23 7.59 14.35
C ALA A 127 2.64 6.77 15.59
N LEU A 128 3.93 6.68 15.88
CA LEU A 128 4.46 5.99 17.05
C LEU A 128 4.18 6.75 18.36
N ASP A 129 4.21 8.08 18.34
CA ASP A 129 3.84 8.92 19.49
C ASP A 129 2.40 8.68 19.98
N LEU A 130 1.55 8.05 19.16
CA LEU A 130 0.19 7.66 19.53
C LEU A 130 0.12 6.33 20.31
N LEU A 131 1.17 5.52 20.27
CA LEU A 131 1.21 4.20 20.90
C LEU A 131 1.72 4.25 22.35
N TYR A 132 2.45 5.30 22.70
CA TYR A 132 3.17 5.39 23.96
C TYR A 132 2.72 6.56 24.83
N ASP A 133 2.85 6.39 26.13
CA ASP A 133 2.68 7.46 27.10
C ASP A 133 4.00 8.20 27.39
N ALA A 134 3.96 9.11 28.36
CA ALA A 134 5.11 9.93 28.74
C ALA A 134 6.25 9.13 29.39
N ASP A 135 5.95 7.93 29.89
CA ASP A 135 6.92 7.04 30.54
C ASP A 135 7.53 6.04 29.54
N GLY A 136 7.03 6.03 28.29
CA GLY A 136 7.46 5.11 27.23
C GLY A 136 6.82 3.72 27.34
N GLU A 137 5.76 3.60 28.14
CA GLU A 137 4.91 2.42 28.18
C GLU A 137 3.81 2.53 27.13
N PHE A 138 3.23 1.40 26.72
CA PHE A 138 2.08 1.42 25.83
C PHE A 138 0.92 2.17 26.47
N ALA A 139 0.38 3.15 25.77
CA ALA A 139 -0.75 3.90 26.27
C ALA A 139 -1.98 3.00 26.43
N ASP A 140 -2.81 3.30 27.42
CA ASP A 140 -4.04 2.55 27.69
C ASP A 140 -4.97 2.50 26.47
N GLY A 141 -5.47 1.30 26.15
CA GLY A 141 -6.42 1.09 25.05
C GLY A 141 -5.81 1.21 23.65
N VAL A 142 -4.48 1.12 23.54
CA VAL A 142 -3.78 0.99 22.25
C VAL A 142 -3.99 -0.39 21.65
N PHE A 143 -3.89 -1.44 22.48
CA PHE A 143 -4.13 -2.83 22.08
C PHE A 143 -5.38 -3.39 22.75
N ASP A 144 -6.04 -4.32 22.09
CA ASP A 144 -7.15 -5.09 22.66
C ASP A 144 -6.66 -6.29 23.49
N ASP A 145 -7.61 -7.11 23.96
CA ASP A 145 -7.32 -8.27 24.82
C ASP A 145 -6.49 -9.36 24.12
N ASP A 146 -6.48 -9.36 22.78
CA ASP A 146 -5.70 -10.30 21.96
C ASP A 146 -4.29 -9.74 21.63
N GLY A 147 -4.01 -8.50 22.04
CA GLY A 147 -2.75 -7.81 21.75
C GLY A 147 -2.72 -7.18 20.37
N GLU A 148 -3.86 -7.08 19.69
CA GLU A 148 -3.99 -6.46 18.37
C GLU A 148 -4.24 -4.96 18.51
N LEU A 149 -3.73 -4.18 17.55
CA LEU A 149 -3.91 -2.74 17.56
C LEU A 149 -5.41 -2.41 17.43
N VAL A 150 -5.94 -1.63 18.36
CA VAL A 150 -7.34 -1.20 18.32
C VAL A 150 -7.58 -0.44 17.01
N PRO A 151 -8.64 -0.75 16.23
CA PRO A 151 -8.85 -0.15 14.90
C PRO A 151 -8.83 1.38 14.87
N ALA A 152 -9.39 2.03 15.90
CA ALA A 152 -9.38 3.49 16.04
C ALA A 152 -7.97 4.07 16.24
N VAL A 153 -7.04 3.32 16.82
CA VAL A 153 -5.64 3.71 16.95
C VAL A 153 -4.95 3.57 15.59
N GLY A 154 -5.15 2.46 14.89
CA GLY A 154 -4.65 2.26 13.53
C GLY A 154 -5.09 3.37 12.56
N GLU A 155 -6.36 3.77 12.62
CA GLU A 155 -6.85 4.91 11.82
C GLU A 155 -6.11 6.21 12.16
N ARG A 156 -5.90 6.50 13.46
CA ARG A 156 -5.17 7.70 13.89
C ARG A 156 -3.71 7.69 13.45
N GLN A 157 -3.06 6.53 13.44
CA GLN A 157 -1.70 6.36 12.92
C GLN A 157 -1.62 6.65 11.43
N LEU A 158 -2.52 6.09 10.63
CA LEU A 158 -2.60 6.37 9.19
C LEU A 158 -2.83 7.87 8.93
N ARG A 159 -3.74 8.50 9.69
CA ARG A 159 -3.94 9.95 9.62
C ARG A 159 -2.71 10.74 10.04
N ALA A 160 -1.90 10.26 10.97
CA ALA A 160 -0.64 10.90 11.37
C ALA A 160 0.40 10.85 10.25
N GLN A 161 0.57 9.69 9.62
CA GLN A 161 1.43 9.55 8.45
C GLN A 161 0.98 10.50 7.33
N LEU A 162 -0.32 10.53 7.01
CA LEU A 162 -0.88 11.37 5.94
C LEU A 162 -0.85 12.88 6.24
N ARG A 163 -0.73 13.31 7.51
CA ARG A 163 -0.44 14.71 7.83
C ARG A 163 0.96 15.13 7.37
N ARG A 164 1.93 14.21 7.41
CA ARG A 164 3.32 14.45 6.99
C ARG A 164 3.53 14.19 5.51
N ASP A 165 2.84 13.18 4.99
CA ASP A 165 2.92 12.78 3.60
C ASP A 165 1.53 12.58 2.97
N PRO A 166 0.85 13.67 2.56
CA PRO A 166 -0.50 13.59 2.03
C PRO A 166 -0.61 12.83 0.72
N ASP A 167 0.47 12.49 0.02
CA ASP A 167 0.39 11.83 -1.28
C ASP A 167 0.87 10.37 -1.21
N ALA A 168 1.05 9.82 -0.01
CA ALA A 168 1.44 8.43 0.21
C ALA A 168 0.25 7.48 -0.04
N ALA A 169 0.25 6.83 -1.21
CA ALA A 169 -0.88 6.01 -1.67
C ALA A 169 -1.16 4.78 -0.80
N GLY A 170 -0.13 4.12 -0.25
CA GLY A 170 -0.27 2.96 0.64
C GLY A 170 -1.06 3.28 1.92
N PRO A 171 -0.59 4.24 2.74
CA PRO A 171 -1.34 4.69 3.92
C PRO A 171 -2.75 5.21 3.61
N ARG A 172 -2.96 5.90 2.47
CA ARG A 172 -4.32 6.29 2.03
C ARG A 172 -5.21 5.09 1.75
N TRP A 173 -4.69 4.11 1.03
CA TRP A 173 -5.41 2.89 0.71
C TRP A 173 -5.80 2.11 1.99
N ARG A 174 -4.86 1.94 2.93
CA ARG A 174 -5.15 1.32 4.24
C ARG A 174 -6.18 2.11 5.06
N LEU A 175 -6.13 3.44 5.00
CA LEU A 175 -7.15 4.29 5.64
C LEU A 175 -8.53 4.10 5.01
N GLY A 176 -8.59 4.00 3.68
CA GLY A 176 -9.81 3.67 2.96
C GLY A 176 -10.43 2.36 3.46
N HIS A 177 -9.63 1.30 3.57
CA HIS A 177 -10.08 0.02 4.13
C HIS A 177 -10.56 0.11 5.57
N ALA A 178 -9.82 0.81 6.43
CA ALA A 178 -10.21 1.00 7.84
C ALA A 178 -11.56 1.72 7.98
N LEU A 179 -11.84 2.70 7.13
CA LEU A 179 -13.12 3.42 7.10
C LEU A 179 -14.25 2.55 6.53
N LEU A 180 -13.99 1.77 5.48
CA LEU A 180 -14.96 0.83 4.90
C LEU A 180 -15.37 -0.26 5.89
N ALA A 181 -14.42 -0.77 6.69
CA ALA A 181 -14.69 -1.73 7.76
C ALA A 181 -15.58 -1.16 8.87
N GLN A 182 -15.54 0.16 9.07
CA GLN A 182 -16.41 0.92 9.98
C GLN A 182 -17.74 1.36 9.34
N ASP A 183 -18.07 0.86 8.15
CA ASP A 183 -19.26 1.23 7.36
C ASP A 183 -19.30 2.71 6.93
N GLN A 184 -18.16 3.42 7.00
CA GLN A 184 -18.01 4.80 6.53
C GLN A 184 -17.69 4.83 5.04
N ILE A 185 -18.69 4.46 4.22
CA ILE A 185 -18.49 4.16 2.80
C ILE A 185 -18.06 5.37 1.98
N ALA A 186 -18.61 6.55 2.28
CA ALA A 186 -18.28 7.76 1.54
C ALA A 186 -16.84 8.21 1.80
N GLU A 187 -16.42 8.20 3.07
CA GLU A 187 -15.07 8.55 3.48
C GLU A 187 -14.04 7.53 3.00
N GLY A 188 -14.34 6.23 3.11
CA GLY A 188 -13.49 5.17 2.60
C GLY A 188 -13.26 5.26 1.09
N ARG A 189 -14.34 5.52 0.32
CA ARG A 189 -14.24 5.78 -1.13
C ARG A 189 -13.35 6.97 -1.42
N ALA A 190 -13.52 8.08 -0.71
CA ALA A 190 -12.75 9.30 -0.94
C ALA A 190 -11.24 9.09 -0.73
N GLU A 191 -10.85 8.28 0.27
CA GLU A 191 -9.43 7.94 0.49
C GLU A 191 -8.87 7.02 -0.59
N LEU A 192 -9.66 6.07 -1.09
CA LEU A 192 -9.27 5.24 -2.23
C LEU A 192 -9.14 6.05 -3.53
N GLU A 193 -10.05 7.01 -3.76
CA GLU A 193 -9.97 7.97 -4.90
C GLU A 193 -8.71 8.82 -4.81
N ALA A 194 -8.35 9.28 -3.60
CA ALA A 194 -7.11 9.99 -3.37
C ALA A 194 -5.87 9.10 -3.58
N ALA A 195 -5.92 7.82 -3.18
CA ALA A 195 -4.83 6.87 -3.39
C ALA A 195 -4.53 6.66 -4.88
N VAL A 196 -5.56 6.43 -5.70
CA VAL A 196 -5.37 6.23 -7.15
C VAL A 196 -5.02 7.53 -7.89
N ALA A 197 -5.42 8.69 -7.37
CA ALA A 197 -4.99 9.98 -7.90
C ALA A 197 -3.49 10.24 -7.63
N ALA A 198 -3.00 9.81 -6.47
CA ALA A 198 -1.58 9.93 -6.10
C ALA A 198 -0.70 8.90 -6.81
N GLU A 199 -1.16 7.65 -6.91
CA GLU A 199 -0.46 6.57 -7.63
C GLU A 199 -1.41 5.83 -8.58
N PRO A 200 -1.56 6.32 -9.83
CA PRO A 200 -2.43 5.70 -10.84
C PRO A 200 -2.03 4.26 -11.19
N GLY A 201 -0.77 3.87 -10.92
CA GLY A 201 -0.28 2.50 -11.12
C GLY A 201 -0.71 1.49 -10.06
N PHE A 202 -1.35 1.93 -8.95
CA PHE A 202 -1.74 1.05 -7.86
C PHE A 202 -3.02 0.27 -8.19
N ALA A 203 -2.85 -0.88 -8.85
CA ALA A 203 -3.95 -1.67 -9.41
C ALA A 203 -4.96 -2.15 -8.34
N TRP A 204 -4.47 -2.50 -7.14
CA TRP A 204 -5.32 -2.91 -6.02
C TRP A 204 -6.26 -1.81 -5.54
N ALA A 205 -5.78 -0.56 -5.43
CA ALA A 205 -6.62 0.56 -5.04
C ALA A 205 -7.75 0.83 -6.06
N TRP A 206 -7.47 0.70 -7.36
CA TRP A 206 -8.50 0.77 -8.39
C TRP A 206 -9.53 -0.37 -8.28
N LEU A 207 -9.09 -1.59 -7.99
CA LEU A 207 -10.01 -2.71 -7.80
C LEU A 207 -10.89 -2.54 -6.57
N ASP A 208 -10.36 -1.97 -5.49
CA ASP A 208 -11.13 -1.68 -4.28
C ASP A 208 -12.15 -0.56 -4.52
N LEU A 209 -11.82 0.47 -5.31
CA LEU A 209 -12.82 1.44 -5.79
C LEU A 209 -13.94 0.75 -6.57
N ALA A 210 -13.59 -0.14 -7.50
CA ALA A 210 -14.58 -0.89 -8.28
C ALA A 210 -15.52 -1.71 -7.39
N ARG A 211 -15.01 -2.32 -6.32
CA ARG A 211 -15.79 -3.06 -5.32
C ARG A 211 -16.73 -2.14 -4.53
N VAL A 212 -16.27 -0.95 -4.17
CA VAL A 212 -17.11 0.05 -3.50
C VAL A 212 -18.22 0.53 -4.44
N SER A 213 -17.92 0.87 -5.68
CA SER A 213 -18.90 1.26 -6.70
C SER A 213 -19.90 0.14 -6.98
N GLU A 214 -19.46 -1.11 -7.05
CA GLU A 214 -20.34 -2.28 -7.17
C GLU A 214 -21.31 -2.38 -5.98
N ARG A 215 -20.80 -2.24 -4.75
CA ARG A 215 -21.62 -2.26 -3.53
C ARG A 215 -22.67 -1.14 -3.51
N LEU A 216 -22.35 0.01 -4.10
CA LEU A 216 -23.27 1.14 -4.25
C LEU A 216 -24.25 0.99 -5.44
N GLY A 217 -24.10 -0.05 -6.25
CA GLY A 217 -24.91 -0.28 -7.46
C GLY A 217 -24.51 0.58 -8.66
N GLU A 218 -23.36 1.25 -8.59
CA GLU A 218 -22.81 2.13 -9.62
C GLU A 218 -22.04 1.32 -10.68
N LEU A 219 -22.71 0.33 -11.29
CA LEU A 219 -22.08 -0.65 -12.19
C LEU A 219 -21.27 -0.03 -13.34
N PRO A 220 -21.70 1.05 -14.02
CA PRO A 220 -20.85 1.69 -15.04
C PRO A 220 -19.52 2.21 -14.48
N GLY A 221 -19.54 2.83 -13.30
CA GLY A 221 -18.32 3.32 -12.63
C GLY A 221 -17.43 2.17 -12.19
N ALA A 222 -18.01 1.11 -11.63
CA ALA A 222 -17.27 -0.09 -11.25
C ALA A 222 -16.54 -0.75 -12.44
N VAL A 223 -17.13 -0.73 -13.64
CA VAL A 223 -16.49 -1.23 -14.86
C VAL A 223 -15.32 -0.35 -15.28
N ASP A 224 -15.45 0.97 -15.20
CA ASP A 224 -14.37 1.91 -15.53
C ASP A 224 -13.19 1.80 -14.55
N GLU A 225 -13.47 1.68 -13.26
CA GLU A 225 -12.47 1.48 -12.20
C GLU A 225 -11.77 0.12 -12.32
N ALA A 226 -12.50 -0.96 -12.59
CA ALA A 226 -11.91 -2.28 -12.84
C ALA A 226 -11.07 -2.32 -14.13
N ARG A 227 -11.43 -1.50 -15.13
CA ARG A 227 -10.62 -1.32 -16.34
C ARG A 227 -9.31 -0.63 -16.01
N ALA A 228 -9.35 0.45 -15.22
CA ALA A 228 -8.15 1.12 -14.73
C ALA A 228 -7.25 0.17 -13.93
N ALA A 229 -7.81 -0.66 -13.06
CA ALA A 229 -7.06 -1.70 -12.33
C ALA A 229 -6.35 -2.67 -13.28
N ALA A 230 -7.05 -3.20 -14.28
CA ALA A 230 -6.50 -4.15 -15.24
C ALA A 230 -5.42 -3.53 -16.15
N GLU A 231 -5.59 -2.26 -16.53
CA GLU A 231 -4.61 -1.49 -17.31
C GLU A 231 -3.35 -1.19 -16.48
N ALA A 232 -3.52 -0.71 -15.25
CA ALA A 232 -2.42 -0.45 -14.31
C ALA A 232 -1.61 -1.73 -14.04
N ALA A 233 -2.28 -2.84 -13.72
CA ALA A 233 -1.63 -4.13 -13.49
C ALA A 233 -0.86 -4.62 -14.73
N THR A 234 -1.41 -4.43 -15.93
CA THR A 234 -0.73 -4.84 -17.17
C THR A 234 0.48 -3.97 -17.46
N ALA A 235 0.37 -2.65 -17.30
CA ALA A 235 1.46 -1.71 -17.53
C ALA A 235 2.60 -1.90 -16.51
N GLY A 236 2.26 -2.18 -15.26
CA GLY A 236 3.19 -2.47 -14.17
C GLY A 236 3.80 -3.88 -14.20
N HIS A 237 3.39 -4.74 -15.13
CA HIS A 237 3.77 -6.16 -15.18
C HIS A 237 3.45 -6.91 -13.87
N HIS A 238 2.35 -6.53 -13.21
CA HIS A 238 1.91 -7.11 -11.95
C HIS A 238 1.68 -8.63 -12.10
N PRO A 239 2.17 -9.48 -11.18
CA PRO A 239 2.04 -10.94 -11.30
C PRO A 239 0.59 -11.41 -11.46
N GLN A 240 -0.32 -10.70 -10.79
CA GLN A 240 -1.76 -10.97 -10.81
C GLN A 240 -2.55 -10.23 -11.92
N ALA A 241 -1.91 -9.70 -12.97
CA ALA A 241 -2.61 -8.97 -14.05
C ALA A 241 -3.81 -9.74 -14.63
N GLY A 242 -3.72 -11.07 -14.78
CA GLY A 242 -4.85 -11.88 -15.25
C GLY A 242 -6.06 -11.89 -14.31
N TYR A 243 -5.85 -11.78 -12.99
CA TYR A 243 -6.93 -11.67 -12.00
C TYR A 243 -7.68 -10.33 -12.14
N PHE A 244 -6.97 -9.21 -12.32
CA PHE A 244 -7.60 -7.91 -12.54
C PHE A 244 -8.45 -7.90 -13.83
N HIS A 245 -7.97 -8.50 -14.92
CA HIS A 245 -8.78 -8.67 -16.14
C HIS A 245 -10.00 -9.57 -15.91
N ALA A 246 -9.91 -10.57 -15.04
CA ALA A 246 -11.05 -11.41 -14.69
C ALA A 246 -12.11 -10.61 -13.89
N GLN A 247 -11.68 -9.74 -12.97
CA GLN A 247 -12.59 -8.86 -12.23
C GLN A 247 -13.29 -7.84 -13.14
N LEU A 248 -12.57 -7.26 -14.11
CA LEU A 248 -13.18 -6.44 -15.15
C LEU A 248 -14.23 -7.25 -15.94
N ALA A 249 -13.93 -8.49 -16.31
CA ALA A 249 -14.89 -9.34 -16.99
C ALA A 249 -16.14 -9.56 -16.15
N ARG A 250 -15.98 -9.84 -14.84
CA ARG A 250 -17.08 -10.07 -13.90
C ARG A 250 -17.99 -8.85 -13.80
N LEU A 251 -17.43 -7.68 -13.54
CA LEU A 251 -18.19 -6.43 -13.41
C LEU A 251 -18.87 -6.04 -14.73
N ALA A 252 -18.19 -6.20 -15.87
CA ALA A 252 -18.78 -5.96 -17.18
C ALA A 252 -19.95 -6.90 -17.47
N GLY A 253 -19.85 -8.18 -17.05
CA GLY A 253 -20.95 -9.14 -17.14
C GLY A 253 -22.16 -8.74 -16.30
N LEU A 254 -21.94 -8.26 -15.08
CA LEU A 254 -23.01 -7.73 -14.21
C LEU A 254 -23.67 -6.48 -14.81
N ALA A 255 -22.89 -5.60 -15.44
CA ALA A 255 -23.38 -4.41 -16.14
C ALA A 255 -24.08 -4.73 -17.48
N GLY A 256 -24.04 -5.98 -17.96
CA GLY A 256 -24.56 -6.37 -19.27
C GLY A 256 -23.70 -5.91 -20.46
N ASP A 257 -22.48 -5.44 -20.21
CA ASP A 257 -21.50 -5.09 -21.26
C ASP A 257 -20.76 -6.35 -21.72
N ASP A 258 -21.42 -7.11 -22.58
CA ASP A 258 -20.88 -8.36 -23.13
C ASP A 258 -19.60 -8.17 -23.95
N ALA A 259 -19.41 -6.99 -24.57
CA ALA A 259 -18.24 -6.71 -25.37
C ALA A 259 -17.00 -6.55 -24.49
N THR A 260 -17.09 -5.71 -23.45
CA THR A 260 -16.01 -5.54 -22.47
C THR A 260 -15.76 -6.85 -21.72
N ARG A 261 -16.82 -7.54 -21.27
CA ARG A 261 -16.70 -8.85 -20.61
C ARG A 261 -15.90 -9.82 -21.46
N ALA A 262 -16.26 -10.01 -22.74
CA ALA A 262 -15.60 -10.97 -23.60
C ALA A 262 -14.14 -10.59 -23.89
N ALA A 263 -13.82 -9.30 -24.02
CA ALA A 263 -12.45 -8.84 -24.21
C ALA A 263 -11.58 -9.09 -22.97
N ALA A 264 -12.07 -8.68 -21.80
CA ALA A 264 -11.38 -8.85 -20.52
C ALA A 264 -11.20 -10.34 -20.18
N ALA A 265 -12.21 -11.17 -20.42
CA ALA A 265 -12.15 -12.62 -20.23
C ALA A 265 -11.05 -13.28 -21.07
N ARG A 266 -10.89 -12.91 -22.34
CA ARG A 266 -9.79 -13.43 -23.18
C ARG A 266 -8.44 -13.04 -22.58
N ARG A 267 -8.29 -11.78 -22.17
CA ARG A 267 -7.04 -11.28 -21.60
C ARG A 267 -6.70 -11.96 -20.27
N ALA A 268 -7.70 -12.19 -19.42
CA ALA A 268 -7.56 -12.95 -18.17
C ALA A 268 -7.05 -14.37 -18.42
N ALA A 269 -7.66 -15.09 -19.36
CA ALA A 269 -7.26 -16.46 -19.70
C ALA A 269 -5.85 -16.55 -20.33
N GLU A 270 -5.44 -15.53 -21.11
CA GLU A 270 -4.09 -15.43 -21.66
C GLU A 270 -3.03 -15.16 -20.59
N LEU A 271 -3.31 -14.25 -19.67
CA LEU A 271 -2.36 -13.80 -18.64
C LEU A 271 -2.24 -14.77 -17.46
N ALA A 272 -3.34 -15.45 -17.11
CA ALA A 272 -3.38 -16.35 -15.98
C ALA A 272 -4.02 -17.70 -16.37
N PRO A 273 -3.32 -18.55 -17.13
CA PRO A 273 -3.84 -19.85 -17.58
C PRO A 273 -4.19 -20.79 -16.41
N ALA A 274 -3.55 -20.62 -15.26
CA ALA A 274 -3.82 -21.37 -14.03
C ALA A 274 -5.03 -20.85 -13.23
N LEU A 275 -5.55 -19.65 -13.55
CA LEU A 275 -6.63 -19.02 -12.78
C LEU A 275 -7.86 -19.92 -12.69
N LYS A 276 -8.25 -20.58 -13.81
CA LYS A 276 -9.42 -21.45 -13.82
C LYS A 276 -9.31 -22.59 -12.81
N ALA A 277 -8.16 -23.28 -12.81
CA ALA A 277 -7.93 -24.43 -11.93
C ALA A 277 -7.96 -23.98 -10.47
N ALA A 278 -7.22 -22.93 -10.13
CA ALA A 278 -7.16 -22.39 -8.77
C ALA A 278 -8.55 -21.96 -8.24
N GLN A 279 -9.34 -21.28 -9.08
CA GLN A 279 -10.68 -20.83 -8.70
C GLN A 279 -11.67 -22.00 -8.56
N LEU A 280 -11.55 -23.05 -9.39
CA LEU A 280 -12.36 -24.26 -9.24
C LEU A 280 -12.02 -25.02 -7.97
N ASP A 281 -10.74 -25.17 -7.65
CA ASP A 281 -10.27 -25.83 -6.43
C ASP A 281 -10.80 -25.09 -5.19
N GLY A 282 -10.60 -23.77 -5.12
CA GLY A 282 -11.14 -22.95 -4.03
C GLY A 282 -12.68 -23.00 -3.93
N ALA A 283 -13.40 -23.05 -5.06
CA ALA A 283 -14.86 -23.15 -5.05
C ALA A 283 -15.32 -24.50 -4.49
N ARG A 284 -14.62 -25.59 -4.81
CA ARG A 284 -14.91 -26.92 -4.25
C ARG A 284 -14.62 -26.98 -2.75
N ASP A 285 -13.50 -26.40 -2.32
CA ASP A 285 -13.13 -26.35 -0.90
C ASP A 285 -14.14 -25.53 -0.09
N SER A 286 -14.54 -24.36 -0.61
CA SER A 286 -15.57 -23.51 0.01
C SER A 286 -16.92 -24.24 0.12
N LEU A 287 -17.33 -24.94 -0.95
CA LEU A 287 -18.53 -25.78 -0.95
C LEU A 287 -18.44 -26.92 0.09
N ALA A 288 -17.28 -27.57 0.21
CA ALA A 288 -17.06 -28.63 1.18
C ALA A 288 -17.10 -28.11 2.63
N ALA A 289 -16.64 -26.88 2.86
CA ALA A 289 -16.72 -26.19 4.14
C ALA A 289 -18.11 -25.61 4.45
N GLY A 290 -19.03 -25.60 3.48
CA GLY A 290 -20.36 -24.97 3.61
C GLY A 290 -20.35 -23.45 3.47
N ASP A 291 -19.23 -22.85 3.06
CA ASP A 291 -19.12 -21.42 2.79
C ASP A 291 -19.63 -21.11 1.37
N LEU A 292 -20.95 -20.94 1.27
CA LEU A 292 -21.62 -20.63 0.00
C LEU A 292 -21.26 -19.23 -0.53
N THR A 293 -20.87 -18.30 0.34
CA THR A 293 -20.54 -16.92 -0.05
C THR A 293 -19.23 -16.90 -0.82
N SER A 294 -18.18 -17.51 -0.26
CA SER A 294 -16.89 -17.63 -0.95
C SER A 294 -17.01 -18.46 -2.22
N ALA A 295 -17.74 -19.58 -2.17
CA ALA A 295 -17.98 -20.40 -3.35
C ALA A 295 -18.68 -19.61 -4.48
N ARG A 296 -19.71 -18.82 -4.16
CA ARG A 296 -20.40 -17.96 -5.13
C ARG A 296 -19.44 -16.96 -5.78
N GLY A 297 -18.62 -16.26 -4.98
CA GLY A 297 -17.68 -15.27 -5.50
C GLY A 297 -16.67 -15.86 -6.50
N LEU A 298 -16.09 -17.02 -6.17
CA LEU A 298 -15.16 -17.74 -7.05
C LEU A 298 -15.86 -18.19 -8.35
N LEU A 299 -17.09 -18.70 -8.24
CA LEU A 299 -17.87 -19.18 -9.38
C LEU A 299 -18.38 -18.05 -10.28
N ASP A 300 -18.71 -16.88 -9.74
CA ASP A 300 -19.12 -15.73 -10.54
C ASP A 300 -17.96 -15.18 -11.37
N LEU A 301 -16.75 -15.16 -10.82
CA LEU A 301 -15.53 -14.86 -11.58
C LEU A 301 -15.31 -15.88 -12.71
N LEU A 302 -15.42 -17.18 -12.41
CA LEU A 302 -15.29 -18.25 -13.40
C LEU A 302 -16.35 -18.15 -14.51
N ARG A 303 -17.60 -17.82 -14.17
CA ARG A 303 -18.69 -17.65 -15.16
C ARG A 303 -18.48 -16.44 -16.05
N ALA A 304 -17.84 -15.38 -15.55
CA ALA A 304 -17.52 -14.22 -16.36
C ALA A 304 -16.49 -14.55 -17.45
N VAL A 305 -15.46 -15.32 -17.08
CA VAL A 305 -14.33 -15.67 -17.95
C VAL A 305 -14.64 -16.88 -18.85
N TRP A 306 -15.25 -17.94 -18.30
CA TRP A 306 -15.60 -19.19 -18.98
C TRP A 306 -17.11 -19.51 -18.87
N PRO A 307 -18.01 -18.68 -19.42
CA PRO A 307 -19.47 -18.80 -19.25
C PRO A 307 -20.11 -20.08 -19.82
N ARG A 308 -19.38 -20.85 -20.62
CA ARG A 308 -19.87 -22.07 -21.30
C ARG A 308 -19.20 -23.35 -20.78
N ASP A 309 -18.39 -23.23 -19.74
CA ASP A 309 -17.71 -24.38 -19.18
C ASP A 309 -18.67 -25.21 -18.32
N LEU A 310 -18.79 -26.50 -18.63
CA LEU A 310 -19.80 -27.36 -18.01
C LEU A 310 -19.57 -27.51 -16.51
N GLU A 311 -18.32 -27.69 -16.08
CA GLU A 311 -18.00 -27.85 -14.67
C GLU A 311 -18.31 -26.58 -13.87
N VAL A 312 -17.96 -25.41 -14.41
CA VAL A 312 -18.32 -24.11 -13.81
C VAL A 312 -19.85 -24.00 -13.66
N LEU A 313 -20.61 -24.36 -14.69
CA LEU A 313 -22.08 -24.28 -14.66
C LEU A 313 -22.69 -25.27 -13.65
N GLU A 314 -22.14 -26.48 -13.54
CA GLU A 314 -22.59 -27.49 -12.58
C GLU A 314 -22.34 -27.06 -11.13
N LEU A 315 -21.16 -26.50 -10.83
CA LEU A 315 -20.84 -26.00 -9.48
C LEU A 315 -21.65 -24.75 -9.14
N ALA A 316 -21.86 -23.84 -10.10
CA ALA A 316 -22.67 -22.63 -9.91
C ALA A 316 -24.16 -22.93 -9.59
N GLY A 317 -24.66 -24.11 -9.94
CA GLY A 317 -26.00 -24.57 -9.57
C GLY A 317 -26.11 -25.11 -8.14
N LYS A 318 -24.99 -25.26 -7.41
CA LYS A 318 -24.95 -25.77 -6.03
C LYS A 318 -24.92 -24.66 -4.97
N VAL A 319 -24.57 -23.45 -5.38
CA VAL A 319 -24.58 -22.24 -4.55
C VAL A 319 -25.82 -21.43 -4.79
#